data_AF-A0A7Y4JSJ1-F1
#
_entry.id   AF-A0A7Y4JSJ1-F1
#
_cell.length_a   1.000
_cell.length_b   1.000
_cell.length_c   1.000
_cell.angle_alpha   90.00
_cell.angle_beta   90.00
_cell.angle_gamma   90.00
#
_symmetry.space_group_name_H-M   'P 1'
#
loop_
_entity.id
_entity.type
_entity.pdbx_description
1 polymer ?
#
loop_
_entity_poly.entity_id
_entity_poly.type
_entity_poly.pdbx_seq_one_letter_code
_entity_poly.pdbx_strand_id
1 'polypeptide(L)'
;MQLRKMMVMLAALSSMSLALTACGDDATTAETCTSDTDCSSNFCNTAAGVCMDTCESGSDCPDAEKNCAPLAGATNTAKVCQCQTNQLCNSGDSTTLVCGTVSKRCEEPGSNTGCTKDADCAAGNTCNTTTGVCSPAATTCSGEGQSTCAYGSYCSGTTCAQVPAPTCPNLQGKPAASFDPATGTGNIIYSVTKEIFGTACGTDTTAQTVKARVSFYSKNADLPSTKEGLNGFFYVRTNGGEQNGVPLSNGYQRSADARSASLSVNLCTSVNDSQIVLGFYFTNGNGFCATLTK
;
A
#
# COMPACT_ATOMS: atom_id res chain seq x y z
N MET A 1 -21.05 -73.28 -29.55
CA MET A 1 -20.81 -71.89 -29.07
C MET A 1 -19.47 -71.84 -28.37
N GLN A 2 -18.81 -70.69 -28.50
CA GLN A 2 -17.60 -70.23 -27.80
C GLN A 2 -16.23 -70.65 -28.34
N LEU A 3 -15.72 -69.71 -29.16
CA LEU A 3 -14.34 -69.53 -29.58
C LEU A 3 -13.46 -68.96 -28.45
N ARG A 4 -12.27 -69.57 -28.32
CA ARG A 4 -10.92 -68.98 -28.18
C ARG A 4 -10.72 -67.67 -27.39
N LYS A 5 -9.75 -67.71 -26.47
CA LYS A 5 -8.46 -66.95 -26.50
C LYS A 5 -7.64 -67.31 -25.24
N MET A 6 -6.63 -68.17 -25.37
CA MET A 6 -5.20 -67.85 -25.45
C MET A 6 -4.65 -67.02 -24.27
N MET A 7 -4.06 -67.75 -23.31
CA MET A 7 -3.07 -67.28 -22.33
C MET A 7 -1.74 -66.97 -23.03
N VAL A 8 -1.10 -65.87 -22.65
CA VAL A 8 0.36 -65.69 -22.76
C VAL A 8 0.84 -65.11 -21.43
N MET A 9 1.52 -65.95 -20.64
CA MET A 9 2.43 -65.53 -19.57
C MET A 9 3.82 -65.27 -20.17
N LEU A 10 4.50 -64.21 -19.72
CA LEU A 10 5.96 -64.06 -19.78
C LEU A 10 6.34 -63.11 -18.62
N ALA A 11 6.85 -63.64 -17.49
CA ALA A 11 8.26 -63.68 -17.07
C ALA A 11 8.86 -62.26 -16.89
N ALA A 12 9.01 -61.75 -15.67
CA ALA A 12 10.12 -61.98 -14.72
C ALA A 12 11.22 -60.89 -14.81
N LEU A 13 11.84 -60.59 -13.65
CA LEU A 13 13.06 -59.79 -13.36
C LEU A 13 12.76 -58.52 -12.55
N SER A 14 12.83 -58.54 -11.21
CA SER A 14 14.05 -58.44 -10.38
C SER A 14 14.95 -57.25 -10.72
N SER A 15 14.95 -56.22 -9.88
CA SER A 15 16.15 -55.60 -9.28
C SER A 15 15.78 -54.34 -8.50
N MET A 16 15.64 -54.50 -7.19
CA MET A 16 15.92 -53.42 -6.24
C MET A 16 17.40 -53.08 -6.36
N SER A 17 17.73 -51.83 -6.67
CA SER A 17 18.90 -51.06 -6.21
C SER A 17 19.15 -49.88 -7.15
N LEU A 18 18.92 -48.66 -6.66
CA LEU A 18 19.75 -47.49 -6.95
C LEU A 18 19.48 -46.46 -5.85
N ALA A 19 20.49 -46.27 -5.01
CA ALA A 19 20.56 -45.18 -4.05
C ALA A 19 20.65 -43.84 -4.80
N LEU A 20 19.90 -42.84 -4.34
CA LEU A 20 20.29 -41.44 -4.45
C LEU A 20 20.09 -40.79 -3.08
N THR A 21 21.21 -40.54 -2.41
CA THR A 21 21.38 -39.38 -1.53
C THR A 21 21.34 -38.11 -2.39
N ALA A 22 20.36 -37.24 -2.16
CA ALA A 22 20.34 -35.82 -2.55
C ALA A 22 19.42 -35.12 -1.52
N CYS A 23 19.99 -34.33 -0.61
CA CYS A 23 20.05 -32.86 -0.63
C CYS A 23 18.66 -32.21 -0.66
N GLY A 24 18.42 -31.36 0.33
CA GLY A 24 17.15 -30.66 0.52
C GLY A 24 16.79 -29.81 -0.70
N ASP A 25 15.49 -29.75 -0.95
CA ASP A 25 14.91 -28.73 -1.81
C ASP A 25 13.87 -27.98 -0.99
N ASP A 26 14.29 -26.75 -0.65
CA ASP A 26 13.49 -25.54 -0.69
C ASP A 26 12.02 -25.75 -1.13
N ALA A 27 11.12 -25.87 -0.16
CA ALA A 27 9.68 -25.77 -0.39
C ALA A 27 9.23 -24.31 -0.64
N THR A 28 10.01 -23.53 -1.38
CA THR A 28 9.74 -22.11 -1.65
C THR A 28 9.65 -21.75 -3.14
N THR A 29 9.90 -22.68 -4.07
CA THR A 29 9.50 -22.45 -5.47
C THR A 29 8.02 -22.75 -5.61
N ALA A 30 7.19 -21.71 -5.48
CA ALA A 30 5.79 -21.75 -5.86
C ALA A 30 5.69 -22.19 -7.33
N GLU A 31 5.35 -23.46 -7.57
CA GLU A 31 4.95 -23.91 -8.90
C GLU A 31 3.70 -23.13 -9.28
N THR A 32 3.83 -22.32 -10.34
CA THR A 32 2.71 -21.52 -10.85
C THR A 32 1.75 -22.41 -11.60
N CYS A 33 0.44 -22.23 -11.40
CA CYS A 33 -0.58 -23.06 -12.03
C CYS A 33 -1.74 -22.22 -12.57
N THR A 34 -2.40 -22.76 -13.60
CA THR A 34 -3.65 -22.24 -14.15
C THR A 34 -4.80 -23.24 -14.03
N SER A 35 -4.47 -24.51 -13.79
CA SER A 35 -5.40 -25.62 -13.59
C SER A 35 -4.82 -26.65 -12.63
N ASP A 36 -5.68 -27.47 -12.04
CA ASP A 36 -5.28 -28.52 -11.09
C ASP A 36 -4.26 -29.51 -11.68
N THR A 37 -4.33 -29.78 -12.98
CA THR A 37 -3.42 -30.70 -13.68
C THR A 37 -2.00 -30.17 -13.84
N ASP A 38 -1.79 -28.88 -13.61
CA ASP A 38 -0.47 -28.25 -13.67
C ASP A 38 0.36 -28.59 -12.42
N CYS A 39 -0.30 -29.04 -11.35
CA CYS A 39 0.30 -29.31 -10.06
C CYS A 39 0.51 -30.81 -9.82
N SER A 40 1.67 -31.18 -9.29
CA SER A 40 1.95 -32.56 -8.84
C SER A 40 0.94 -33.04 -7.77
N SER A 41 0.40 -32.11 -6.98
CA SER A 41 -0.62 -32.33 -5.96
C SER A 41 -2.05 -32.46 -6.52
N ASN A 42 -2.26 -32.24 -7.82
CA ASN A 42 -3.57 -32.12 -8.47
C ASN A 42 -4.48 -31.04 -7.86
N PHE A 43 -3.91 -29.99 -7.27
CA PHE A 43 -4.66 -28.87 -6.73
C PHE A 43 -3.99 -27.53 -7.03
N CYS A 44 -4.70 -26.68 -7.77
CA CYS A 44 -4.29 -25.33 -8.09
C CYS A 44 -5.20 -24.31 -7.39
N ASN A 45 -4.60 -23.41 -6.62
CA ASN A 45 -5.28 -22.17 -6.24
C ASN A 45 -5.26 -21.22 -7.43
N THR A 46 -6.23 -21.36 -8.33
CA THR A 46 -6.32 -20.55 -9.55
C THR A 46 -6.49 -19.05 -9.28
N ALA A 47 -6.96 -18.65 -8.09
CA ALA A 47 -7.06 -17.24 -7.70
C ALA A 47 -5.69 -16.61 -7.39
N ALA A 48 -4.75 -17.40 -6.90
CA ALA A 48 -3.37 -16.97 -6.61
C ALA A 48 -2.35 -17.49 -7.63
N GLY A 49 -2.75 -18.42 -8.51
CA GLY A 49 -1.88 -19.08 -9.47
C GLY A 49 -0.81 -19.96 -8.83
N VAL A 50 -1.07 -20.56 -7.66
CA VAL A 50 -0.09 -21.37 -6.92
C VAL A 50 -0.58 -22.80 -6.67
N CYS A 51 0.31 -23.77 -6.84
CA CYS A 51 0.03 -25.15 -6.45
C CYS A 51 -0.05 -25.29 -4.93
N MET A 52 -1.02 -26.06 -4.45
CA MET A 52 -1.21 -26.33 -3.03
C MET A 52 -1.11 -27.82 -2.74
N ASP A 53 -0.49 -28.18 -1.63
CA ASP A 53 -0.43 -29.57 -1.19
C ASP A 53 -1.79 -29.99 -0.61
N THR A 54 -2.27 -31.15 -1.07
CA THR A 54 -3.48 -31.76 -0.52
C THR A 54 -3.17 -32.48 0.78
N CYS A 55 -4.15 -32.53 1.67
CA CYS A 55 -3.98 -33.09 3.01
C CYS A 55 -5.25 -33.80 3.47
N GLU A 56 -5.14 -34.74 4.41
CA GLU A 56 -6.30 -35.36 5.06
C GLU A 56 -6.55 -34.74 6.44
N SER A 57 -5.46 -34.33 7.09
CA SER A 57 -5.37 -33.79 8.43
C SER A 57 -4.22 -32.77 8.57
N GLY A 58 -4.22 -31.99 9.65
CA GLY A 58 -3.18 -30.97 9.88
C GLY A 58 -1.78 -31.51 10.13
N SER A 59 -1.61 -32.83 10.36
CA SER A 59 -0.30 -33.47 10.49
C SER A 59 0.36 -33.78 9.14
N ASP A 60 -0.40 -33.74 8.05
CA ASP A 60 0.12 -33.97 6.69
C ASP A 60 0.75 -32.68 6.12
N CYS A 61 0.55 -31.56 6.82
CA CYS A 61 1.03 -30.25 6.43
C CYS A 61 2.35 -29.89 7.10
N PRO A 62 3.20 -29.08 6.45
CA PRO A 62 4.35 -28.46 7.09
C PRO A 62 3.95 -27.73 8.38
N ASP A 63 4.88 -27.61 9.33
CA ASP A 63 4.62 -26.94 10.61
C ASP A 63 4.16 -25.48 10.45
N ALA A 64 4.53 -24.85 9.33
CA ALA A 64 4.11 -23.50 8.96
C ALA A 64 2.67 -23.41 8.41
N GLU A 65 2.05 -24.53 8.01
CA GLU A 65 0.80 -24.59 7.25
C GLU A 65 -0.18 -25.64 7.84
N LYS A 66 -0.22 -25.79 9.18
CA LYS A 66 -1.00 -26.82 9.91
C LYS A 66 -2.52 -26.83 9.69
N ASN A 67 -3.09 -25.87 8.96
CA ASN A 67 -4.51 -25.84 8.70
C ASN A 67 -4.85 -26.64 7.44
N CYS A 68 -5.33 -27.87 7.61
CA CYS A 68 -5.82 -28.70 6.53
C CYS A 68 -7.33 -28.51 6.33
N ALA A 69 -7.72 -27.70 5.34
CA ALA A 69 -9.12 -27.36 5.09
C ALA A 69 -9.41 -27.19 3.59
N PRO A 70 -10.68 -27.30 3.15
CA PRO A 70 -11.06 -26.91 1.80
C PRO A 70 -10.73 -25.43 1.55
N LEU A 71 -10.22 -25.12 0.36
CA LEU A 71 -9.96 -23.73 -0.01
C LEU A 71 -11.29 -23.01 -0.30
N ALA A 72 -11.55 -21.93 0.42
CA ALA A 72 -12.78 -21.16 0.26
C ALA A 72 -12.87 -20.57 -1.16
N GLY A 73 -13.95 -20.89 -1.88
CA GLY A 73 -14.18 -20.41 -3.24
C GLY A 73 -13.57 -21.27 -4.35
N ALA A 74 -12.85 -22.35 -4.03
CA ALA A 74 -12.41 -23.33 -5.01
C ALA A 74 -13.58 -24.24 -5.46
N THR A 75 -13.55 -24.64 -6.72
CA THR A 75 -14.46 -25.67 -7.27
C THR A 75 -14.06 -27.07 -6.81
N ASN A 76 -12.75 -27.28 -6.59
CA ASN A 76 -12.20 -28.50 -6.03
C ASN A 76 -12.42 -28.52 -4.51
N THR A 77 -13.06 -29.57 -4.00
CA THR A 77 -13.43 -29.72 -2.59
C THR A 77 -12.38 -30.45 -1.75
N ALA A 78 -11.24 -30.82 -2.36
CA ALA A 78 -10.12 -31.37 -1.63
C ALA A 78 -9.64 -30.40 -0.54
N LYS A 79 -9.14 -30.96 0.56
CA LYS A 79 -8.50 -30.16 1.60
C LYS A 79 -7.06 -29.93 1.20
N VAL A 80 -6.58 -28.73 1.52
CA VAL A 80 -5.22 -28.30 1.23
C VAL A 80 -4.58 -27.69 2.47
N CYS A 81 -3.26 -27.75 2.52
CA CYS A 81 -2.46 -27.11 3.55
C CYS A 81 -2.52 -25.60 3.38
N GLN A 82 -2.97 -24.92 4.44
CA GLN A 82 -3.13 -23.48 4.48
C GLN A 82 -2.35 -22.93 5.66
N CYS A 83 -1.66 -21.82 5.44
CA CYS A 83 -1.23 -20.97 6.54
C CYS A 83 -2.47 -20.38 7.24
N GLN A 84 -2.40 -20.17 8.54
CA GLN A 84 -3.51 -19.61 9.32
C GLN A 84 -3.15 -18.25 9.95
N THR A 85 -1.91 -18.09 10.36
CA THR A 85 -1.41 -16.86 10.99
C THR A 85 0.01 -16.60 10.54
N ASN A 86 0.42 -15.33 10.54
CA ASN A 86 1.81 -14.96 10.26
C ASN A 86 2.76 -15.63 11.25
N GLN A 87 2.35 -15.81 12.51
CA GLN A 87 3.15 -16.47 13.54
C GLN A 87 3.51 -17.90 13.18
N LEU A 88 2.64 -18.64 12.48
CA LEU A 88 2.93 -19.99 12.03
C LEU A 88 3.93 -20.01 10.88
N CYS A 89 3.84 -19.02 9.97
CA CYS A 89 4.80 -18.84 8.89
C CYS A 89 6.21 -18.47 9.36
N ASN A 90 6.34 -18.00 10.60
CA ASN A 90 7.62 -17.63 11.22
C ASN A 90 8.13 -18.72 12.17
N SER A 91 7.84 -20.00 11.87
CA SER A 91 8.39 -21.12 12.63
C SER A 91 9.77 -21.49 12.08
N GLY A 92 10.84 -21.21 12.85
CA GLY A 92 12.24 -21.48 12.48
C GLY A 92 13.10 -20.21 12.39
N ASP A 93 14.02 -20.16 11.43
CA ASP A 93 14.96 -19.04 11.21
C ASP A 93 14.36 -17.87 10.43
N SER A 94 13.13 -18.00 9.91
CA SER A 94 12.42 -16.94 9.22
C SER A 94 11.53 -16.16 10.18
N THR A 95 11.73 -14.83 10.26
CA THR A 95 10.93 -13.92 11.08
C THR A 95 10.14 -12.90 10.26
N THR A 96 10.16 -13.02 8.93
CA THR A 96 9.55 -12.04 8.02
C THR A 96 8.35 -12.56 7.25
N LEU A 97 8.13 -13.88 7.15
CA LEU A 97 7.06 -14.44 6.33
C LEU A 97 5.67 -14.10 6.87
N VAL A 98 4.73 -13.89 5.96
CA VAL A 98 3.31 -13.65 6.26
C VAL A 98 2.46 -14.74 5.63
N CYS A 99 1.30 -14.97 6.22
CA CYS A 99 0.31 -15.85 5.63
C CYS A 99 -0.45 -15.09 4.54
N GLY A 100 -0.25 -15.47 3.28
CA GLY A 100 -0.86 -14.81 2.14
C GLY A 100 -2.39 -14.84 2.18
N THR A 101 -3.03 -13.71 1.93
CA THR A 101 -4.48 -13.60 2.08
C THR A 101 -5.24 -14.37 1.00
N VAL A 102 -4.68 -14.43 -0.21
CA VAL A 102 -5.25 -15.10 -1.39
C VAL A 102 -4.57 -16.46 -1.62
N SER A 103 -3.23 -16.52 -1.56
CA SER A 103 -2.46 -17.75 -1.76
C SER A 103 -2.70 -18.78 -0.65
N LYS A 104 -2.97 -18.31 0.59
CA LYS A 104 -3.01 -19.14 1.81
C LYS A 104 -1.73 -19.94 2.04
N ARG A 105 -0.61 -19.46 1.52
CA ARG A 105 0.74 -20.01 1.71
C ARG A 105 1.58 -19.04 2.53
N CYS A 106 2.64 -19.54 3.15
CA CYS A 106 3.64 -18.68 3.76
C CYS A 106 4.50 -18.03 2.68
N GLU A 107 4.46 -16.70 2.63
CA GLU A 107 5.08 -15.92 1.56
C GLU A 107 5.80 -14.69 2.13
N GLU A 108 6.80 -14.18 1.40
CA GLU A 108 7.45 -12.94 1.80
C GLU A 108 6.41 -11.80 1.77
N PRO A 109 6.42 -10.87 2.74
CA PRO A 109 5.48 -9.76 2.76
C PRO A 109 5.44 -9.05 1.40
N GLY A 110 4.26 -9.01 0.78
CA GLY A 110 4.07 -8.41 -0.55
C GLY A 110 4.03 -9.41 -1.72
N SER A 111 4.14 -10.72 -1.49
CA SER A 111 4.04 -11.75 -2.54
C SER A 111 2.61 -11.93 -3.12
N ASN A 112 2.02 -10.87 -3.68
CA ASN A 112 1.00 -11.02 -4.72
C ASN A 112 1.74 -10.99 -6.07
N THR A 113 2.25 -12.13 -6.53
CA THR A 113 2.80 -12.26 -7.88
C THR A 113 1.71 -11.99 -8.92
N GLY A 114 2.05 -11.24 -9.97
CA GLY A 114 1.13 -10.88 -11.07
C GLY A 114 0.58 -9.45 -11.01
N CYS A 115 1.10 -8.58 -10.14
CA CYS A 115 0.68 -7.18 -10.14
C CYS A 115 1.14 -6.45 -11.41
N THR A 116 0.28 -5.61 -11.97
CA THR A 116 0.59 -4.74 -13.12
C THR A 116 0.51 -3.26 -12.76
N LYS A 117 -0.04 -2.95 -11.58
CA LYS A 117 -0.21 -1.61 -11.00
C LYS A 117 -0.37 -1.72 -9.49
N ASP A 118 -0.12 -0.63 -8.77
CA ASP A 118 -0.23 -0.56 -7.30
C ASP A 118 -1.61 -1.00 -6.78
N ALA A 119 -2.67 -0.74 -7.55
CA ALA A 119 -4.04 -1.13 -7.19
C ALA A 119 -4.28 -2.65 -7.16
N ASP A 120 -3.39 -3.44 -7.77
CA ASP A 120 -3.43 -4.91 -7.70
C ASP A 120 -2.84 -5.44 -6.38
N CYS A 121 -2.20 -4.55 -5.60
CA CYS A 121 -1.62 -4.85 -4.31
C CYS A 121 -2.57 -4.49 -3.16
N ALA A 122 -2.35 -5.09 -1.98
CA ALA A 122 -3.05 -4.65 -0.76
C ALA A 122 -2.80 -3.15 -0.50
N ALA A 123 -3.79 -2.46 0.09
CA ALA A 123 -3.76 -1.02 0.26
C ALA A 123 -2.45 -0.51 0.90
N GLY A 124 -1.76 0.40 0.22
CA GLY A 124 -0.47 0.96 0.64
C GLY A 124 0.76 0.26 0.06
N ASN A 125 0.62 -0.94 -0.51
CA ASN A 125 1.72 -1.64 -1.17
C ASN A 125 1.90 -1.12 -2.60
N THR A 126 3.14 -1.17 -3.09
CA THR A 126 3.48 -0.72 -4.45
C THR A 126 3.84 -1.91 -5.33
N CYS A 127 3.37 -1.90 -6.58
CA CYS A 127 3.71 -2.95 -7.53
C CYS A 127 5.04 -2.66 -8.22
N ASN A 128 6.00 -3.58 -8.13
CA ASN A 128 7.14 -3.57 -9.03
C ASN A 128 6.70 -4.17 -10.37
N THR A 129 6.40 -3.31 -11.35
CA THR A 129 5.88 -3.73 -12.67
C THR A 129 6.91 -4.47 -13.53
N THR A 130 8.18 -4.45 -13.17
CA THR A 130 9.24 -5.22 -13.86
C THR A 130 9.25 -6.68 -13.40
N THR A 131 9.01 -6.91 -12.11
CA THR A 131 9.01 -8.25 -11.52
C THR A 131 7.62 -8.82 -11.30
N GLY A 132 6.58 -7.99 -11.38
CA GLY A 132 5.18 -8.36 -11.09
C GLY A 132 4.93 -8.64 -9.61
N VAL A 133 5.74 -8.10 -8.71
CA VAL A 133 5.69 -8.38 -7.26
C VAL A 133 5.26 -7.14 -6.50
N CYS A 134 4.31 -7.27 -5.58
CA CYS A 134 3.96 -6.20 -4.66
C CYS A 134 5.03 -6.04 -3.58
N SER A 135 5.45 -4.82 -3.28
CA SER A 135 6.32 -4.52 -2.16
C SER A 135 5.50 -3.92 -1.04
N PRO A 136 5.69 -4.37 0.21
CA PRO A 136 4.96 -3.84 1.35
C PRO A 136 5.30 -2.36 1.54
N ALA A 137 4.32 -1.57 1.98
CA ALA A 137 4.59 -0.21 2.41
C ALA A 137 5.71 -0.22 3.47
N ALA A 138 6.75 0.60 3.31
CA ALA A 138 7.73 0.77 4.36
C ALA A 138 7.01 1.19 5.65
N THR A 139 7.28 0.49 6.76
CA THR A 139 6.71 0.83 8.07
C THR A 139 7.56 1.85 8.82
N THR A 140 8.85 1.92 8.46
CA THR A 140 9.82 2.85 9.03
C THR A 140 10.38 3.77 7.95
N CYS A 141 10.79 4.96 8.38
CA CYS A 141 11.30 6.00 7.50
C CYS A 141 12.29 6.89 8.26
N SER A 142 13.09 7.63 7.50
CA SER A 142 13.94 8.70 8.03
C SER A 142 13.84 9.92 7.11
N GLY A 143 13.82 11.12 7.68
CA GLY A 143 13.61 12.37 6.96
C GLY A 143 12.15 12.88 7.00
N GLU A 144 11.81 13.82 6.12
CA GLU A 144 10.49 14.49 6.06
C GLU A 144 9.73 14.14 4.77
N GLY A 145 8.41 14.35 4.76
CA GLY A 145 7.56 14.13 3.59
C GLY A 145 7.33 12.65 3.28
N GLN A 146 7.37 12.26 2.00
CA GLN A 146 7.14 10.87 1.60
C GLN A 146 8.26 9.94 2.09
N SER A 147 9.53 10.35 1.98
CA SER A 147 10.70 9.48 2.25
C SER A 147 10.54 8.09 1.60
N THR A 148 10.78 7.00 2.33
CA THR A 148 10.55 5.61 1.93
C THR A 148 9.09 5.16 2.03
N CYS A 149 8.19 6.01 2.52
CA CYS A 149 6.79 5.65 2.72
C CYS A 149 6.02 5.57 1.40
N ALA A 150 4.98 4.74 1.41
CA ALA A 150 4.05 4.65 0.31
C ALA A 150 3.40 6.01 -0.01
N TYR A 151 3.00 6.20 -1.26
CA TYR A 151 2.25 7.39 -1.66
C TYR A 151 0.92 7.48 -0.89
N GLY A 152 0.54 8.68 -0.46
CA GLY A 152 -0.57 8.91 0.48
C GLY A 152 -0.18 8.77 1.96
N SER A 153 1.04 8.31 2.26
CA SER A 153 1.63 8.31 3.60
C SER A 153 2.77 9.32 3.71
N TYR A 154 3.20 9.61 4.94
CA TYR A 154 4.33 10.47 5.22
C TYR A 154 5.14 9.95 6.39
N CYS A 155 6.39 10.40 6.50
CA CYS A 155 7.25 10.07 7.60
C CYS A 155 6.88 10.92 8.83
N SER A 156 6.25 10.27 9.81
CA SER A 156 5.95 10.85 11.11
C SER A 156 7.02 10.40 12.11
N GLY A 157 8.08 11.21 12.23
CA GLY A 157 9.25 10.88 13.04
C GLY A 157 10.07 9.74 12.42
N THR A 158 9.80 8.50 12.82
CA THR A 158 10.49 7.29 12.34
C THR A 158 9.55 6.26 11.72
N THR A 159 8.25 6.55 11.69
CA THR A 159 7.21 5.62 11.23
C THR A 159 6.41 6.22 10.09
N CYS A 160 6.09 5.40 9.10
CA CYS A 160 5.19 5.81 8.03
C CYS A 160 3.75 5.86 8.54
N ALA A 161 3.14 7.04 8.45
CA ALA A 161 1.76 7.27 8.85
C ALA A 161 0.93 7.69 7.64
N GLN A 162 -0.31 7.20 7.56
CA GLN A 162 -1.26 7.66 6.54
C GLN A 162 -1.59 9.13 6.77
N VAL A 163 -1.74 9.88 5.68
CA VAL A 163 -2.26 11.25 5.78
C VAL A 163 -3.74 11.18 6.15
N PRO A 164 -4.20 11.85 7.22
CA PRO A 164 -5.59 11.80 7.63
C PRO A 164 -6.53 12.35 6.55
N ALA A 165 -7.67 11.68 6.37
CA ALA A 165 -8.74 12.23 5.53
C ALA A 165 -9.21 13.60 6.09
N PRO A 166 -9.54 14.57 5.23
CA PRO A 166 -9.96 15.89 5.67
C PRO A 166 -11.32 15.82 6.37
N THR A 167 -11.38 16.34 7.60
CA THR A 167 -12.60 16.33 8.44
C THR A 167 -13.37 17.65 8.41
N CYS A 168 -12.79 18.70 7.84
CA CYS A 168 -13.36 20.04 7.87
C CYS A 168 -14.51 20.19 6.86
N PRO A 169 -15.64 20.82 7.25
CA PRO A 169 -16.83 20.93 6.40
C PRO A 169 -16.60 21.60 5.04
N ASN A 170 -15.65 22.53 4.97
CA ASN A 170 -15.32 23.28 3.76
C ASN A 170 -14.71 22.44 2.64
N LEU A 171 -14.14 21.27 2.93
CA LEU A 171 -13.66 20.35 1.90
C LEU A 171 -14.71 19.33 1.48
N GLN A 172 -15.85 19.24 2.17
CA GLN A 172 -16.91 18.28 1.83
C GLN A 172 -17.46 18.56 0.42
N GLY A 173 -17.63 17.50 -0.37
CA GLY A 173 -18.06 17.58 -1.77
C GLY A 173 -16.97 18.00 -2.76
N LYS A 174 -15.73 18.26 -2.31
CA LYS A 174 -14.58 18.43 -3.20
C LYS A 174 -13.94 17.06 -3.51
N PRO A 175 -13.39 16.84 -4.72
CA PRO A 175 -12.68 15.59 -5.04
C PRO A 175 -11.56 15.25 -4.06
N ALA A 176 -10.92 16.27 -3.51
CA ALA A 176 -9.86 16.14 -2.51
C ALA A 176 -10.31 15.53 -1.17
N ALA A 177 -11.62 15.52 -0.87
CA ALA A 177 -12.15 14.92 0.35
C ALA A 177 -12.21 13.38 0.30
N SER A 178 -12.28 12.81 -0.90
CA SER A 178 -12.31 11.37 -1.14
C SER A 178 -11.05 10.92 -1.90
N PHE A 179 -9.92 11.55 -1.61
CA PHE A 179 -8.65 11.22 -2.26
C PHE A 179 -8.27 9.76 -2.01
N ASP A 180 -7.95 9.06 -3.09
CA ASP A 180 -7.48 7.69 -3.07
C ASP A 180 -6.02 7.66 -3.57
N PRO A 181 -5.05 7.23 -2.74
CA PRO A 181 -3.65 7.11 -3.15
C PRO A 181 -3.42 6.16 -4.34
N ALA A 182 -4.28 5.18 -4.57
CA ALA A 182 -4.11 4.23 -5.67
C ALA A 182 -4.34 4.87 -7.05
N THR A 183 -5.22 5.87 -7.12
CA THR A 183 -5.62 6.56 -8.36
C THR A 183 -5.14 8.02 -8.43
N GLY A 184 -4.79 8.59 -7.28
CA GLY A 184 -4.28 9.94 -7.13
C GLY A 184 -2.94 10.19 -7.82
N THR A 185 -2.79 11.39 -8.36
CA THR A 185 -1.56 11.84 -9.06
C THR A 185 -1.04 13.18 -8.60
N GLY A 186 -1.82 13.91 -7.78
CA GLY A 186 -1.45 15.22 -7.27
C GLY A 186 -0.49 15.17 -6.09
N ASN A 187 -0.07 16.36 -5.66
CA ASN A 187 0.79 16.49 -4.49
C ASN A 187 0.03 16.14 -3.20
N ILE A 188 0.77 15.64 -2.22
CA ILE A 188 0.22 15.25 -0.92
C ILE A 188 0.63 16.26 0.14
N ILE A 189 -0.34 16.92 0.74
CA ILE A 189 -0.17 17.76 1.93
C ILE A 189 -0.19 16.85 3.14
N TYR A 190 0.91 16.83 3.90
CA TYR A 190 1.04 15.98 5.09
C TYR A 190 1.09 16.78 6.40
N SER A 191 1.34 18.08 6.32
CA SER A 191 1.40 18.93 7.51
C SER A 191 0.99 20.36 7.19
N VAL A 192 0.20 20.95 8.09
CA VAL A 192 -0.10 22.37 8.12
C VAL A 192 0.08 22.87 9.54
N THR A 193 1.03 23.77 9.75
CA THR A 193 1.41 24.25 11.07
C THR A 193 1.27 25.76 11.18
N LYS A 194 0.96 26.22 12.39
CA LYS A 194 0.95 27.65 12.73
C LYS A 194 2.36 28.20 12.68
N GLU A 195 2.56 29.31 11.96
CA GLU A 195 3.79 30.11 12.09
C GLU A 195 3.54 31.35 12.94
N ILE A 196 2.54 32.17 12.60
CA ILE A 196 2.32 33.49 13.24
C ILE A 196 0.83 33.81 13.32
N PHE A 197 0.42 34.44 14.43
CA PHE A 197 -0.77 35.28 14.52
C PHE A 197 -0.31 36.73 14.72
N GLY A 198 -0.49 37.55 13.68
CA GLY A 198 -0.20 38.97 13.69
C GLY A 198 -1.32 39.78 14.34
N THR A 199 -1.11 41.09 14.44
CA THR A 199 -2.06 42.01 15.09
C THR A 199 -2.92 42.81 14.11
N ALA A 200 -2.61 42.76 12.81
CA ALA A 200 -3.34 43.42 11.73
C ALA A 200 -3.24 42.60 10.44
N CYS A 201 -4.16 42.79 9.49
CA CYS A 201 -3.99 42.30 8.12
C CYS A 201 -3.87 43.47 7.14
N GLY A 202 -2.64 43.76 6.69
CA GLY A 202 -2.35 45.00 5.98
C GLY A 202 -2.64 46.22 6.85
N THR A 203 -3.51 47.11 6.39
CA THR A 203 -3.97 48.29 7.15
C THR A 203 -5.24 48.05 7.96
N ASP A 204 -5.88 46.87 7.81
CA ASP A 204 -7.10 46.53 8.53
C ASP A 204 -6.76 46.06 9.95
N THR A 205 -7.19 46.84 10.94
CA THR A 205 -7.01 46.56 12.37
C THR A 205 -8.15 45.73 12.97
N THR A 206 -9.22 45.49 12.19
CA THR A 206 -10.32 44.57 12.56
C THR A 206 -10.06 43.14 12.11
N ALA A 207 -9.01 42.93 11.31
CA ALA A 207 -8.50 41.63 10.89
C ALA A 207 -7.10 41.35 11.46
N GLN A 208 -6.78 40.08 11.71
CA GLN A 208 -5.43 39.61 12.05
C GLN A 208 -4.84 38.79 10.91
N THR A 209 -3.52 38.94 10.69
CA THR A 209 -2.78 38.06 9.78
C THR A 209 -2.53 36.73 10.45
N VAL A 210 -2.82 35.63 9.76
CA VAL A 210 -2.46 34.28 10.18
C VAL A 210 -1.57 33.68 9.12
N LYS A 211 -0.39 33.24 9.55
CA LYS A 211 0.60 32.60 8.71
C LYS A 211 0.66 31.12 9.03
N ALA A 212 0.44 30.29 8.01
CA ALA A 212 0.45 28.84 8.13
C ALA A 212 1.49 28.24 7.19
N ARG A 213 2.34 27.36 7.69
CA ARG A 213 3.26 26.58 6.85
C ARG A 213 2.56 25.33 6.37
N VAL A 214 2.45 25.17 5.07
CA VAL A 214 1.92 23.99 4.40
C VAL A 214 3.09 23.20 3.84
N SER A 215 3.24 21.96 4.29
CA SER A 215 4.27 21.04 3.82
C SER A 215 3.65 19.91 2.99
N PHE A 216 4.25 19.64 1.85
CA PHE A 216 3.75 18.68 0.87
C PHE A 216 4.88 18.00 0.10
N TYR A 217 4.54 16.92 -0.60
CA TYR A 217 5.46 16.20 -1.46
C TYR A 217 4.78 15.78 -2.79
N SER A 218 5.59 15.39 -3.76
CA SER A 218 5.15 14.92 -5.08
C SER A 218 5.49 13.43 -5.30
N LYS A 219 4.57 12.68 -5.91
CA LYS A 219 4.74 11.26 -6.26
C LYS A 219 5.74 11.07 -7.41
N ASN A 220 5.49 11.76 -8.52
CA ASN A 220 5.98 11.33 -9.83
C ASN A 220 6.92 12.33 -10.50
N ALA A 221 6.99 13.57 -10.00
CA ALA A 221 7.74 14.63 -10.65
C ALA A 221 8.45 15.52 -9.64
N ASP A 222 9.54 16.13 -10.08
CA ASP A 222 10.22 17.14 -9.30
C ASP A 222 9.30 18.35 -9.11
N LEU A 223 9.24 18.85 -7.89
CA LEU A 223 8.51 20.06 -7.58
C LEU A 223 9.18 21.26 -8.27
N PRO A 224 8.40 22.24 -8.73
CA PRO A 224 8.91 23.42 -9.43
C PRO A 224 9.90 24.19 -8.55
N SER A 225 10.86 24.88 -9.18
CA SER A 225 11.88 25.67 -8.45
C SER A 225 11.30 26.90 -7.78
N THR A 226 10.15 27.38 -8.24
CA THR A 226 9.43 28.51 -7.65
C THR A 226 7.96 28.16 -7.44
N LYS A 227 7.29 28.91 -6.56
CA LYS A 227 5.88 28.68 -6.22
C LYS A 227 4.93 28.90 -7.40
N GLU A 228 5.32 29.71 -8.38
CA GLU A 228 4.53 30.02 -9.57
C GLU A 228 4.26 28.77 -10.42
N GLY A 229 5.12 27.74 -10.31
CA GLY A 229 4.92 26.46 -10.97
C GLY A 229 3.95 25.51 -10.25
N LEU A 230 3.50 25.83 -9.03
CA LEU A 230 2.61 24.99 -8.22
C LEU A 230 1.16 25.08 -8.71
N ASN A 231 0.91 24.50 -9.88
CA ASN A 231 -0.43 24.45 -10.45
C ASN A 231 -1.38 23.62 -9.58
N GLY A 232 -2.63 24.07 -9.47
CA GLY A 232 -3.69 23.34 -8.79
C GLY A 232 -3.60 23.33 -7.26
N PHE A 233 -2.83 24.22 -6.64
CA PHE A 233 -2.86 24.44 -5.18
C PHE A 233 -4.00 25.39 -4.79
N PHE A 234 -4.89 24.94 -3.90
CA PHE A 234 -6.06 25.71 -3.49
C PHE A 234 -6.18 25.82 -1.97
N TYR A 235 -6.70 26.98 -1.55
CA TYR A 235 -7.20 27.23 -0.21
C TYR A 235 -8.73 27.30 -0.26
N VAL A 236 -9.39 26.59 0.65
CA VAL A 236 -10.85 26.60 0.77
C VAL A 236 -11.23 27.16 2.12
N ARG A 237 -12.01 28.24 2.09
CA ARG A 237 -12.52 28.93 3.28
C ARG A 237 -13.68 28.15 3.90
N THR A 238 -13.99 28.42 5.17
CA THR A 238 -15.10 27.80 5.90
C THR A 238 -16.47 27.99 5.25
N ASN A 239 -16.66 29.06 4.47
CA ASN A 239 -17.87 29.30 3.68
C ASN A 239 -17.91 28.54 2.33
N GLY A 240 -16.96 27.65 2.07
CA GLY A 240 -16.83 26.88 0.83
C GLY A 240 -16.18 27.66 -0.33
N GLY A 241 -15.84 28.94 -0.12
CA GLY A 241 -15.15 29.75 -1.12
C GLY A 241 -13.74 29.23 -1.39
N GLU A 242 -13.45 28.95 -2.66
CA GLU A 242 -12.16 28.44 -3.12
C GLU A 242 -11.30 29.57 -3.68
N GLN A 243 -10.01 29.55 -3.36
CA GLN A 243 -9.03 30.51 -3.86
C GLN A 243 -7.77 29.77 -4.31
N ASN A 244 -7.11 30.30 -5.34
CA ASN A 244 -5.76 29.86 -5.68
C ASN A 244 -4.84 30.16 -4.49
N GLY A 245 -4.15 29.14 -3.99
CA GLY A 245 -3.25 29.23 -2.84
C GLY A 245 -1.89 29.85 -3.18
N VAL A 246 -1.48 29.85 -4.46
CA VAL A 246 -0.16 30.34 -4.90
C VAL A 246 0.01 31.84 -4.63
N PRO A 247 -0.94 32.73 -4.97
CA PRO A 247 -0.83 34.16 -4.65
C PRO A 247 -0.85 34.45 -3.15
N LEU A 248 -1.47 33.58 -2.35
CA LEU A 248 -1.53 33.70 -0.90
C LEU A 248 -0.24 33.23 -0.22
N SER A 249 0.64 32.57 -0.96
CA SER A 249 1.83 31.92 -0.44
C SER A 249 3.10 32.75 -0.65
N ASN A 250 3.98 32.68 0.34
CA ASN A 250 5.33 33.22 0.32
C ASN A 250 6.27 32.23 1.03
N GLY A 251 7.59 32.43 0.96
CA GLY A 251 8.56 31.59 1.66
C GLY A 251 8.54 30.14 1.18
N TYR A 252 8.39 29.91 -0.14
CA TYR A 252 8.50 28.59 -0.73
C TYR A 252 9.91 28.03 -0.55
N GLN A 253 10.02 26.85 0.03
CA GLN A 253 11.26 26.15 0.32
C GLN A 253 11.15 24.72 -0.19
N ARG A 254 11.95 24.40 -1.21
CA ARG A 254 11.99 23.07 -1.81
C ARG A 254 13.15 22.26 -1.22
N SER A 255 12.95 20.97 -0.98
CA SER A 255 14.00 20.06 -0.56
C SER A 255 15.07 19.91 -1.65
N ALA A 256 16.26 19.45 -1.25
CA ALA A 256 17.40 19.26 -2.15
C ALA A 256 17.12 18.23 -3.26
N ASP A 257 16.35 17.19 -2.95
CA ASP A 257 15.91 16.16 -3.90
C ASP A 257 14.70 16.58 -4.76
N ALA A 258 14.19 17.80 -4.57
CA ALA A 258 13.01 18.35 -5.22
C ALA A 258 11.70 17.55 -5.02
N ARG A 259 11.65 16.59 -4.09
CA ARG A 259 10.46 15.75 -3.86
C ARG A 259 9.50 16.29 -2.81
N SER A 260 9.99 17.15 -1.92
CA SER A 260 9.20 17.78 -0.89
C SER A 260 9.36 19.31 -0.92
N ALA A 261 8.35 20.02 -0.46
CA ALA A 261 8.45 21.46 -0.27
C ALA A 261 7.56 21.93 0.87
N SER A 262 7.84 23.13 1.34
CA SER A 262 6.95 23.89 2.21
C SER A 262 6.71 25.28 1.67
N LEU A 263 5.55 25.85 1.94
CA LEU A 263 5.22 27.24 1.65
C LEU A 263 4.47 27.84 2.83
N SER A 264 4.67 29.12 3.08
CA SER A 264 3.92 29.87 4.08
C SER A 264 2.75 30.60 3.43
N VAL A 265 1.52 30.24 3.78
CA VAL A 265 0.32 30.96 3.34
C VAL A 265 0.01 32.08 4.34
N ASN A 266 -0.25 33.28 3.83
CA ASN A 266 -0.70 34.42 4.62
C ASN A 266 -2.21 34.62 4.42
N LEU A 267 -2.96 34.65 5.51
CA LEU A 267 -4.42 34.75 5.51
C LEU A 267 -4.87 35.91 6.39
N CYS A 268 -5.93 36.61 6.00
CA CYS A 268 -6.62 37.57 6.85
C CYS A 268 -7.83 36.89 7.50
N THR A 269 -7.95 36.99 8.82
CA THR A 269 -9.08 36.47 9.61
C THR A 269 -9.54 37.50 10.62
N SER A 270 -10.70 37.32 11.25
CA SER A 270 -11.18 38.28 12.26
C SER A 270 -10.25 38.30 13.47
N VAL A 271 -9.98 39.47 14.05
CA VAL A 271 -9.17 39.59 15.29
C VAL A 271 -9.79 38.86 16.48
N ASN A 272 -11.11 38.61 16.43
CA ASN A 272 -11.86 37.93 17.48
C ASN A 272 -11.82 36.39 17.33
N ASP A 273 -11.33 35.87 16.21
CA ASP A 273 -11.21 34.43 16.00
C ASP A 273 -10.05 33.88 16.83
N SER A 274 -10.35 33.06 17.83
CA SER A 274 -9.34 32.33 18.63
C SER A 274 -8.93 31.01 17.97
N GLN A 275 -9.74 30.51 17.03
CA GLN A 275 -9.55 29.28 16.30
C GLN A 275 -9.95 29.46 14.85
N ILE A 276 -9.11 28.99 13.93
CA ILE A 276 -9.33 29.12 12.48
C ILE A 276 -9.18 27.74 11.86
N VAL A 277 -10.23 27.31 11.16
CA VAL A 277 -10.22 26.07 10.38
C VAL A 277 -9.79 26.39 8.95
N LEU A 278 -8.73 25.75 8.51
CA LEU A 278 -8.14 25.88 7.18
C LEU A 278 -8.34 24.59 6.40
N GLY A 279 -8.75 24.69 5.14
CA GLY A 279 -8.75 23.58 4.19
C GLY A 279 -7.82 23.89 3.02
N PHE A 280 -6.90 22.97 2.72
CA PHE A 280 -6.03 23.06 1.56
C PHE A 280 -6.12 21.79 0.74
N TYR A 281 -5.92 21.89 -0.57
CA TYR A 281 -5.76 20.71 -1.40
C TYR A 281 -4.96 21.00 -2.68
N PHE A 282 -4.52 19.93 -3.33
CA PHE A 282 -4.02 19.96 -4.70
C PHE A 282 -4.98 19.25 -5.65
N THR A 283 -5.12 19.73 -6.89
CA THR A 283 -5.82 18.97 -7.94
C THR A 283 -5.26 17.56 -8.04
N ASN A 284 -6.15 16.55 -8.05
CA ASN A 284 -5.82 15.12 -8.03
C ASN A 284 -4.96 14.66 -6.83
N GLY A 285 -4.78 15.51 -5.82
CA GLY A 285 -4.10 15.23 -4.56
C GLY A 285 -5.08 15.18 -3.38
N ASN A 286 -4.55 15.05 -2.18
CA ASN A 286 -5.39 15.00 -0.99
C ASN A 286 -5.86 16.39 -0.54
N GLY A 287 -6.96 16.38 0.21
CA GLY A 287 -7.36 17.50 1.05
C GLY A 287 -6.72 17.37 2.43
N PHE A 288 -6.35 18.49 3.02
CA PHE A 288 -5.83 18.56 4.38
C PHE A 288 -6.54 19.66 5.16
N CYS A 289 -7.01 19.30 6.35
CA CYS A 289 -7.65 20.21 7.27
C CYS A 289 -6.73 20.50 8.44
N ALA A 290 -6.59 21.78 8.77
CA ALA A 290 -5.86 22.18 9.96
C ALA A 290 -6.66 23.20 10.75
N THR A 291 -6.60 23.05 12.06
CA THR A 291 -7.20 23.99 12.98
C THR A 291 -6.09 24.71 13.70
N LEU A 292 -5.95 26.01 13.41
CA LEU A 292 -4.94 26.84 14.05
C LEU A 292 -5.59 27.57 15.23
N THR A 293 -4.96 27.48 16.39
CA THR A 293 -5.36 28.21 17.60
C THR A 293 -4.32 29.28 17.91
N LYS A 294 -4.80 30.44 18.36
CA LYS A 294 -3.95 31.57 18.74
C LYS A 294 -2.99 31.18 19.86
#